data_AF-A0A920NPZ0-F1
#
_entry.id   AF-A0A920NPZ0-F1
#
_cell.length_a   1.000
_cell.length_b   1.000
_cell.length_c   1.000
_cell.angle_alpha   90.00
_cell.angle_beta   90.00
_cell.angle_gamma   90.00
#
_symmetry.space_group_name_H-M   'P 1'
#
loop_
_entity.id
_entity.type
_entity.pdbx_description
1 polymer ?
#
loop_
_entity_poly.entity_id
_entity_poly.type
_entity_poly.pdbx_seq_one_letter_code
_entity_poly.pdbx_strand_id
1 'polypeptide(L)' 'MKNSGLDVLVVDTAHGHSAGVLKLIEKLKSNIGSMALIAGNIATREGQDL' A
#
# COMPACT_ATOMS: atom_id res chain seq x y z
N MET A 1 3.92 10.79 9.10
CA MET A 1 4.27 10.39 7.72
C MET A 1 4.27 11.56 6.75
N LYS A 2 3.18 12.34 6.62
CA LYS A 2 3.10 13.43 5.62
C LYS A 2 4.21 14.51 5.69
N ASN A 3 4.84 14.69 6.84
CA ASN A 3 5.93 15.68 7.06
C ASN A 3 7.21 15.04 7.64
N SER A 4 7.42 13.74 7.48
CA SER A 4 8.59 13.05 8.05
C SER A 4 9.78 12.93 7.08
N GLY A 5 9.73 13.59 5.91
CA GLY A 5 10.81 13.52 4.92
C GLY A 5 11.04 12.12 4.33
N LEU A 6 10.01 11.28 4.33
CA LEU A 6 10.08 9.93 3.77
C LEU A 6 9.77 9.98 2.27
N ASP A 7 10.55 9.25 1.49
CA ASP A 7 10.36 9.18 0.03
C ASP A 7 9.40 8.05 -0.39
N VAL A 8 9.38 6.95 0.38
CA VAL A 8 8.64 5.72 0.05
C VAL A 8 7.98 5.12 1.30
N LEU A 9 6.75 4.66 1.14
CA LEU A 9 6.04 3.84 2.10
C LEU A 9 5.91 2.41 1.56
N VAL A 10 6.33 1.42 2.35
CA VAL A 10 6.21 -0.01 2.02
C VAL A 10 5.19 -0.67 2.95
N VAL A 11 4.18 -1.33 2.38
CA VAL A 11 3.27 -2.23 3.08
C VAL A 11 3.73 -3.65 2.79
N ASP A 12 4.33 -4.30 3.78
CA ASP A 12 4.81 -5.68 3.72
C ASP A 12 3.89 -6.60 4.53
N THR A 13 3.18 -7.50 3.83
CA THR A 13 2.23 -8.44 4.44
C THR A 13 2.30 -9.81 3.76
N ALA A 14 2.17 -10.86 4.57
CA ALA A 14 2.18 -12.25 4.09
C ALA A 14 0.99 -12.60 3.18
N HIS A 15 -0.11 -11.83 3.25
CA HIS A 15 -1.30 -12.06 2.43
C HIS A 15 -1.87 -10.71 1.95
N GLY A 16 -1.20 -10.10 0.97
CA GLY A 16 -1.50 -8.77 0.43
C GLY A 16 -2.90 -8.62 -0.19
N HIS A 17 -3.57 -9.75 -0.47
CA HIS A 17 -4.89 -9.75 -1.10
C HIS A 17 -6.06 -9.87 -0.10
N SER A 18 -5.80 -9.72 1.21
CA SER A 18 -6.91 -9.65 2.18
C SER A 18 -7.68 -8.33 2.01
N ALA A 19 -9.01 -8.37 2.19
CA ALA A 19 -9.86 -7.17 2.12
C ALA A 19 -9.42 -6.05 3.10
N GLY A 20 -8.74 -6.42 4.18
CA GLY A 20 -8.16 -5.45 5.12
C GLY A 20 -6.98 -4.68 4.53
N VAL A 21 -6.13 -5.35 3.76
CA VAL A 21 -4.96 -4.74 3.09
C VAL A 21 -5.40 -3.81 1.97
N LEU A 22 -6.43 -4.20 1.19
CA LEU A 22 -6.99 -3.33 0.15
C LEU A 22 -7.54 -2.01 0.72
N LYS A 23 -8.37 -2.10 1.76
CA LYS A 23 -8.90 -0.91 2.46
C LYS A 23 -7.80 -0.06 3.07
N LEU A 24 -6.70 -0.68 3.53
CA LEU A 24 -5.55 0.05 4.04
C LEU A 24 -4.84 0.81 2.93
N ILE A 25 -4.60 0.19 1.77
CA ILE A 25 -3.96 0.81 0.61
C ILE A 25 -4.77 2.02 0.12
N GLU A 26 -6.10 1.89 -0.01
CA GLU A 26 -6.98 3.01 -0.38
C GLU A 26 -6.89 4.19 0.61
N LYS A 27 -6.91 3.88 1.91
CA LYS A 27 -6.72 4.89 2.97
C LYS A 27 -5.32 5.51 2.93
N LEU A 28 -4.30 4.75 2.58
CA LEU A 28 -2.93 5.28 2.46
C LEU A 28 -2.80 6.18 1.24
N LYS A 29 -3.28 5.76 0.06
CA LYS A 29 -3.26 6.58 -1.17
C LYS A 29 -3.90 7.96 -0.94
N SER A 30 -4.99 8.04 -0.19
CA SER A 30 -5.63 9.34 0.16
C SER A 30 -4.86 10.19 1.18
N ASN A 31 -3.98 9.58 1.98
CA ASN A 31 -3.31 10.25 3.11
C ASN A 31 -1.83 10.55 2.89
N ILE A 32 -1.13 9.87 1.97
CA ILE A 32 0.33 9.98 1.79
C ILE A 32 0.76 11.05 0.78
N GLY A 33 -0.19 11.70 0.07
CA GLY A 33 0.13 12.75 -0.88
C GLY A 33 0.87 12.21 -2.11
N SER A 34 2.01 12.81 -2.46
CA SER A 34 2.86 12.41 -3.61
C SER A 34 3.88 11.31 -3.28
N MET A 35 3.89 10.80 -2.05
CA MET A 35 4.81 9.74 -1.63
C MET A 35 4.51 8.44 -2.38
N ALA A 36 5.56 7.76 -2.84
CA ALA A 36 5.40 6.47 -3.51
C ALA A 36 4.96 5.39 -2.51
N LEU A 37 4.01 4.54 -2.92
CA LEU A 37 3.50 3.41 -2.14
C LEU A 37 3.86 2.11 -2.84
N ILE A 38 4.59 1.24 -2.15
CA ILE A 38 4.85 -0.14 -2.56
C ILE A 38 4.03 -1.05 -1.66
N ALA A 39 3.14 -1.85 -2.23
CA ALA A 39 2.35 -2.83 -1.48
C ALA A 39 2.68 -4.25 -1.94
N GLY A 40 2.99 -5.13 -0.99
CA GLY A 40 3.28 -6.53 -1.20
C GLY A 40 3.04 -7.36 0.06
N ASN A 41 3.13 -8.68 0.04
CA ASN A 41 3.34 -9.52 -1.14
C ASN A 41 2.00 -9.89 -1.80
N ILE A 42 1.95 -9.74 -3.12
CA ILE A 42 0.82 -10.14 -3.96
C ILE A 42 1.17 -11.47 -4.61
N ALA A 43 0.44 -12.53 -4.25
CA ALA A 43 0.64 -13.87 -4.81
C ALA A 43 -0.39 -14.21 -5.91
N THR A 44 -1.34 -13.32 -6.21
CA THR A 44 -2.39 -13.55 -7.21
C THR A 44 -2.59 -12.34 -8.12
N ARG A 45 -3.00 -12.59 -9.37
CA ARG A 45 -3.07 -11.57 -10.42
C ARG A 45 -4.07 -10.46 -10.10
N GLU A 46 -5.13 -10.80 -9.39
CA GLU A 46 -6.17 -9.88 -8.93
C GLU A 46 -5.64 -8.84 -7.93
N GLY A 47 -4.60 -9.17 -7.16
CA GLY A 47 -3.96 -8.22 -6.26
C GLY A 47 -3.03 -7.22 -6.97
N GLN A 48 -2.70 -7.44 -8.25
CA GLN A 48 -1.82 -6.56 -9.04
C GLN A 48 -2.58 -5.38 -9.66
N ASP A 49 -3.89 -5.50 -9.85
CA ASP A 49 -4.72 -4.55 -10.62
C ASP A 49 -5.21 -3.32 -9.79
N LEU A 50 -4.48 -2.91 -8.73
CA LEU A 50 -4.90 -1.91 -7.71
C LEU A 50 -4.20 -0.54 -7.70
#